data_AF-A0A957CNQ1-F1
#
_entry.id   AF-A0A957CNQ1-F1
#
_cell.length_a   1.000
_cell.length_b   1.000
_cell.length_c   1.000
_cell.angle_alpha   90.00
_cell.angle_beta   90.00
_cell.angle_gamma   90.00
#
_symmetry.space_group_name_H-M   'P 1'
#
loop_
_entity.id
_entity.type
_entity.pdbx_description
1 polymer ?
#
loop_
_entity_poly.entity_id
_entity_poly.type
_entity_poly.pdbx_seq_one_letter_code
_entity_poly.pdbx_strand_id
1 'polypeptide(L)'
;ALNNRDIVTLLLVALGAGIGIVTFAQIIGYFFKRYHNGTVAVLTGLMIGSLRKIWPWKEDMAWLTDTAGKFILDSEGHKIVIEQAARLPDFSTGAGLTEFGIAFLLALVGFGGILLLDRLAGQEK
;
A
#
# COMPACT_ATOMS: atom_id res chain seq x y z
N ALA A 1 -17.85 33.81 -16.35
CA ALA A 1 -16.89 34.69 -15.67
C ALA A 1 -15.78 33.84 -15.05
N LEU A 2 -15.04 33.16 -15.92
CA LEU A 2 -13.93 32.27 -15.59
C LEU A 2 -12.63 33.11 -15.57
N ASN A 3 -11.65 32.67 -14.80
CA ASN A 3 -10.22 32.70 -15.14
C ASN A 3 -9.27 33.57 -14.28
N ASN A 4 -9.68 34.64 -13.58
CA ASN A 4 -8.68 35.50 -12.91
C ASN A 4 -8.49 35.25 -11.39
N ARG A 5 -9.53 34.82 -10.65
CA ARG A 5 -9.42 34.58 -9.19
C ARG A 5 -9.03 33.14 -8.84
N ASP A 6 -9.39 32.17 -9.67
CA ASP A 6 -9.03 30.77 -9.47
C ASP A 6 -7.54 30.51 -9.71
N ILE A 7 -6.92 31.14 -10.71
CA ILE A 7 -5.48 30.95 -10.99
C ILE A 7 -4.62 31.45 -9.83
N VAL A 8 -4.97 32.59 -9.23
CA VAL A 8 -4.25 33.14 -8.06
C VAL A 8 -4.41 32.21 -6.84
N THR A 9 -5.62 31.70 -6.62
CA THR A 9 -5.90 30.78 -5.50
C THR A 9 -5.19 29.45 -5.69
N LEU A 10 -5.20 28.90 -6.91
CA LEU A 10 -4.50 27.67 -7.28
C LEU A 10 -2.98 27.84 -7.11
N LEU A 11 -2.41 28.97 -7.55
CA LEU A 11 -0.99 29.26 -7.34
C LEU A 11 -0.64 29.38 -5.87
N LEU A 12 -1.47 30.03 -5.06
CA LEU A 12 -1.23 30.15 -3.62
C LEU A 12 -1.28 28.79 -2.93
N VAL A 13 -2.24 27.93 -3.29
CA VAL A 13 -2.33 26.55 -2.79
C VAL A 13 -1.15 25.71 -3.28
N ALA A 14 -0.76 25.83 -4.54
CA ALA A 14 0.38 25.11 -5.11
C ALA A 14 1.70 25.51 -4.44
N LEU A 15 1.89 26.81 -4.17
CA LEU A 15 3.04 27.32 -3.43
C LEU A 15 3.03 26.83 -1.98
N GLY A 16 1.88 26.88 -1.30
CA GLY A 16 1.74 26.35 0.05
C GLY A 16 2.03 24.84 0.12
N ALA A 17 1.49 24.07 -0.82
CA ALA A 17 1.74 22.64 -0.94
C ALA A 17 3.22 22.36 -1.23
N GLY A 18 3.84 23.10 -2.15
CA GLY A 18 5.26 23.00 -2.47
C GLY A 18 6.15 23.27 -1.26
N ILE A 19 5.91 24.38 -0.55
CA ILE A 19 6.64 24.72 0.69
C ILE A 19 6.43 23.63 1.74
N GLY A 20 5.21 23.11 1.90
CA GLY A 20 4.90 22.03 2.84
C GLY A 20 5.68 20.75 2.54
N ILE A 21 5.69 20.32 1.27
CA ILE A 21 6.42 19.12 0.82
C ILE A 21 7.92 19.29 1.02
N VAL A 22 8.49 20.44 0.62
CA VAL A 22 9.92 20.72 0.79
C VAL A 22 10.30 20.74 2.26
N THR A 23 9.51 21.42 3.10
CA THR A 23 9.74 21.49 4.56
C THR A 23 9.72 20.10 5.17
N PHE A 24 8.72 19.29 4.81
CA PHE A 24 8.58 17.93 5.31
C PHE A 24 9.74 17.03 4.86
N ALA A 25 10.12 17.09 3.59
CA ALA A 25 11.26 16.34 3.05
C ALA A 25 12.57 16.70 3.75
N GLN A 26 12.75 17.98 4.10
CA GLN A 26 13.93 18.47 4.80
C GLN A 26 13.98 18.00 6.27
N ILE A 27 12.83 17.92 6.95
CA ILE A 27 12.71 17.32 8.29
C ILE A 27 13.12 15.83 8.24
N ILE A 28 12.61 15.07 7.28
CA ILE A 28 13.00 13.65 7.11
C ILE A 28 14.49 13.53 6.80
N GLY A 29 15.02 14.37 5.90
CA GLY A 29 16.44 14.38 5.56
C GLY A 29 17.34 14.70 6.76
N TYR A 30 16.91 15.59 7.65
CA TYR A 30 17.61 15.89 8.90
C TYR A 30 17.59 14.70 9.87
N PHE A 31 16.43 14.06 10.03
CA PHE A 31 16.28 12.85 10.85
C PHE A 31 17.12 11.68 10.32
N PHE A 32 17.20 11.53 9.00
CA PHE A 32 18.02 10.48 8.37
C PHE A 32 19.53 10.67 8.64
N LYS A 33 20.01 11.93 8.70
CA LYS A 33 21.41 12.25 9.01
C LYS A 33 21.78 12.07 10.48
N ARG A 34 20.88 12.38 11.41
CA ARG A 34 21.16 12.29 12.86
C ARG A 34 20.78 10.94 13.48
N TYR A 35 19.73 10.30 12.95
CA TYR A 35 19.13 9.06 13.47
C TYR A 35 18.76 8.11 12.32
N HIS A 36 19.76 7.65 11.57
CA HIS A 36 19.57 6.73 10.45
C HIS A 36 18.79 5.48 10.87
N ASN A 37 19.24 4.78 11.92
CA ASN A 37 18.61 3.54 12.39
C ASN A 37 17.18 3.77 12.91
N GLY A 38 16.92 4.89 13.60
CA GLY A 38 15.60 5.22 14.11
C GLY A 38 14.61 5.58 12.99
N THR A 39 15.04 6.37 12.02
CA THR A 39 14.21 6.77 10.88
C THR A 39 13.87 5.57 9.99
N VAL A 40 14.85 4.70 9.74
CA VAL A 40 14.63 3.46 8.99
C VAL A 40 13.66 2.55 9.74
N ALA A 41 13.80 2.35 11.05
CA ALA A 41 12.87 1.55 11.84
C ALA A 41 11.42 2.09 11.78
N VAL A 42 11.24 3.42 11.84
CA VAL A 42 9.93 4.06 11.72
C VAL A 42 9.34 3.88 10.32
N LEU A 43 10.12 4.11 9.26
CA LEU A 43 9.68 3.92 7.89
C LEU A 43 9.35 2.45 7.60
N THR A 44 10.15 1.51 8.08
CA THR A 44 9.89 0.08 7.98
C THR A 44 8.61 -0.30 8.75
N GLY A 45 8.41 0.24 9.95
CA GLY A 45 7.16 0.06 10.70
C GLY A 45 5.94 0.61 9.96
N LEU A 46 6.06 1.78 9.33
CA LEU A 46 5.01 2.39 8.52
C LEU A 46 4.72 1.55 7.25
N MET A 47 5.76 1.05 6.58
CA MET A 47 5.64 0.14 5.44
C MET A 47 4.91 -1.15 5.84
N ILE A 48 5.29 -1.79 6.95
CA ILE A 48 4.62 -2.98 7.49
C ILE A 48 3.18 -2.67 7.89
N GLY A 49 2.91 -1.51 8.49
CA GLY A 49 1.57 -1.07 8.85
C GLY A 49 0.67 -0.87 7.62
N SER A 50 1.20 -0.28 6.55
CA SER A 50 0.49 -0.11 5.27
C SER A 50 0.26 -1.44 4.56
N LEU A 51 1.22 -2.38 4.68
CA LEU A 51 1.13 -3.71 4.08
C LEU A 51 -0.11 -4.48 4.55
N ARG A 52 -0.59 -4.24 5.79
CA ARG A 52 -1.85 -4.81 6.30
C ARG A 52 -3.08 -4.39 5.46
N LYS A 53 -3.06 -3.20 4.86
CA LYS A 53 -4.19 -2.66 4.07
C LYS A 53 -4.10 -3.04 2.59
N ILE A 54 -2.89 -3.08 2.02
CA ILE A 54 -2.66 -3.44 0.61
C ILE A 54 -2.78 -4.94 0.34
N TRP A 55 -2.96 -5.75 1.39
CA TRP A 55 -2.82 -7.18 1.28
C TRP A 55 -3.86 -7.80 0.31
N PRO A 56 -3.42 -8.50 -0.76
CA PRO A 56 -4.24 -8.87 -1.93
C PRO A 56 -5.33 -9.93 -1.74
N TRP A 57 -5.45 -10.60 -0.59
CA TRP A 57 -6.45 -11.66 -0.37
C TRP A 57 -7.75 -11.17 0.30
N LYS A 58 -7.95 -9.85 0.42
CA LYS A 58 -9.16 -9.31 1.04
C LYS A 58 -10.31 -9.27 0.03
N GLU A 59 -11.10 -10.34 0.01
CA GLU A 59 -12.36 -10.36 -0.73
C GLU A 59 -13.47 -9.65 0.05
N ASP A 60 -14.28 -8.88 -0.67
CA ASP A 60 -15.38 -8.09 -0.14
C ASP A 60 -16.57 -9.00 0.25
N MET A 61 -16.56 -9.48 1.50
CA MET A 61 -17.49 -10.52 1.93
C MET A 61 -18.85 -10.02 2.46
N ALA A 62 -19.01 -8.71 2.70
CA ALA A 62 -20.30 -8.17 3.11
C ALA A 62 -20.56 -6.78 2.54
N TRP A 63 -21.63 -6.68 1.75
CA TRP A 63 -22.14 -5.44 1.19
C TRP A 63 -23.16 -4.82 2.14
N LEU A 64 -23.12 -3.50 2.34
CA LEU A 64 -24.19 -2.80 3.07
C LEU A 64 -25.52 -3.06 2.39
N THR A 65 -26.47 -3.55 3.18
CA THR A 65 -27.81 -3.90 2.73
C THR A 65 -28.79 -3.14 3.60
N ASP A 66 -29.73 -2.44 2.97
CA ASP A 66 -30.80 -1.71 3.66
C ASP A 66 -31.77 -2.69 4.37
N THR A 67 -32.63 -2.19 5.26
CA THR A 67 -33.65 -2.97 6.00
C THR A 67 -34.58 -3.78 5.06
N ALA A 68 -34.69 -3.35 3.79
CA ALA A 68 -35.43 -4.04 2.73
C ALA A 68 -34.63 -5.10 1.93
N GLY A 69 -33.37 -5.41 2.31
CA GLY A 69 -32.56 -6.40 1.60
C GLY A 69 -31.88 -5.89 0.31
N LYS A 70 -31.86 -4.57 0.09
CA LYS A 70 -31.28 -3.95 -1.11
C LYS A 70 -29.86 -3.44 -0.85
N PHE A 71 -28.92 -3.76 -1.73
CA PHE A 71 -27.54 -3.25 -1.66
C PHE A 71 -27.52 -1.72 -1.71
N ILE A 72 -26.88 -1.09 -0.72
CA ILE A 72 -26.62 0.34 -0.72
C ILE A 72 -25.39 0.57 -1.59
N LEU A 73 -25.56 1.43 -2.61
CA LEU A 73 -24.54 1.77 -3.59
C LEU A 73 -24.03 3.19 -3.30
N ASP A 74 -22.72 3.40 -3.44
CA ASP A 74 -22.11 4.73 -3.41
C ASP A 74 -22.58 5.58 -4.60
N SER A 75 -22.29 6.88 -4.60
CA SER A 75 -22.72 7.82 -5.65
C SER A 75 -22.22 7.46 -7.06
N GLU A 76 -21.25 6.54 -7.17
CA GLU A 76 -20.71 5.96 -8.40
C GLU A 76 -21.28 4.56 -8.74
N GLY A 77 -22.21 4.02 -7.96
CA GLY A 77 -22.83 2.71 -8.19
C GLY A 77 -22.06 1.52 -7.62
N HIS A 78 -20.99 1.77 -6.87
CA HIS A 78 -20.20 0.72 -6.22
C HIS A 78 -20.85 0.27 -4.91
N LYS A 79 -20.90 -1.04 -4.68
CA LYS A 79 -21.40 -1.59 -3.41
C LYS A 79 -20.39 -1.29 -2.30
N ILE A 80 -20.84 -0.69 -1.20
CA ILE A 80 -20.00 -0.32 -0.06
C ILE A 80 -19.86 -1.51 0.91
N VAL A 81 -18.61 -1.86 1.21
CA VAL A 81 -18.23 -3.08 1.95
C VAL A 81 -18.02 -2.76 3.41
N ILE A 82 -18.69 -3.49 4.31
CA ILE A 82 -18.66 -3.26 5.76
C ILE A 82 -17.77 -4.23 6.53
N GLU A 83 -17.50 -5.41 5.97
CA GLU A 83 -16.61 -6.38 6.58
C GLU A 83 -15.57 -6.87 5.58
N GLN A 84 -14.31 -6.65 5.92
CA GLN A 84 -13.14 -7.16 5.20
C GLN A 84 -12.42 -8.20 6.08
N ALA A 85 -13.02 -9.37 6.30
CA ALA A 85 -12.30 -10.42 7.02
C ALA A 85 -11.21 -11.00 6.13
N ALA A 86 -10.03 -11.17 6.73
CA ALA A 86 -9.00 -11.99 6.14
C ALA A 86 -9.48 -13.44 6.18
N ARG A 87 -10.02 -13.96 5.08
CA ARG A 87 -10.11 -15.40 4.91
C ARG A 87 -8.69 -15.92 4.82
N LEU A 88 -8.27 -16.62 5.86
CA LEU A 88 -7.12 -17.51 5.74
C LEU A 88 -7.49 -18.58 4.70
N PRO A 89 -6.61 -18.89 3.73
CA PRO A 89 -6.79 -20.01 2.81
C PRO A 89 -7.22 -21.28 3.56
N ASP A 90 -8.29 -21.90 3.07
CA ASP A 90 -8.88 -23.07 3.69
C ASP A 90 -7.99 -24.30 3.45
N PHE A 91 -7.23 -24.69 4.46
CA PHE A 91 -6.30 -25.83 4.39
C PHE A 91 -7.01 -27.19 4.26
N SER A 92 -8.33 -27.25 4.49
CA SER A 92 -9.13 -28.48 4.33
C SER A 92 -9.45 -28.81 2.87
N THR A 93 -9.45 -27.81 1.99
CA THR A 93 -9.71 -28.02 0.57
C THR A 93 -8.38 -28.14 -0.18
N GLY A 94 -8.21 -29.15 -1.04
CA GLY A 94 -6.96 -29.36 -1.80
C GLY A 94 -6.48 -28.14 -2.60
N ALA A 95 -7.39 -27.21 -2.91
CA ALA A 95 -7.11 -25.91 -3.53
C ALA A 95 -6.19 -25.02 -2.67
N GLY A 96 -6.40 -24.97 -1.34
CA GLY A 96 -5.58 -24.14 -0.45
C GLY A 96 -4.13 -24.60 -0.39
N LEU A 97 -3.89 -25.92 -0.40
CA LEU A 97 -2.55 -26.49 -0.44
C LEU A 97 -1.82 -26.18 -1.75
N THR A 98 -2.53 -26.18 -2.89
CA THR A 98 -1.94 -25.79 -4.17
C THR A 98 -1.63 -24.30 -4.24
N GLU A 99 -2.48 -23.44 -3.69
CA GLU A 99 -2.25 -21.99 -3.63
C GLU A 99 -1.03 -21.64 -2.76
N PHE A 100 -0.91 -22.26 -1.59
CA PHE A 100 0.29 -22.14 -0.75
C PHE A 100 1.53 -22.69 -1.44
N GLY A 101 1.42 -23.83 -2.12
CA GLY A 101 2.53 -24.44 -2.85
C GLY A 101 3.08 -23.50 -3.92
N ILE A 102 2.20 -22.88 -4.72
CA ILE A 102 2.58 -21.92 -5.75
C ILE A 102 3.20 -20.66 -5.14
N ALA A 103 2.61 -20.12 -4.07
CA ALA A 103 3.15 -18.95 -3.37
C ALA A 103 4.55 -19.22 -2.80
N PHE A 104 4.76 -20.40 -2.22
CA PHE A 104 6.06 -20.81 -1.69
C PHE A 104 7.10 -21.03 -2.79
N LEU A 105 6.70 -21.64 -3.92
CA LEU A 105 7.57 -21.79 -5.09
C LEU A 105 8.00 -20.44 -5.66
N LEU A 106 7.06 -19.50 -5.83
CA LEU A 106 7.36 -18.15 -6.30
C LEU A 106 8.31 -17.42 -5.34
N ALA A 107 8.12 -17.58 -4.03
CA ALA A 107 9.00 -17.00 -3.02
C ALA A 107 10.43 -17.56 -3.12
N LEU A 108 10.58 -18.88 -3.29
CA LEU A 108 11.89 -19.51 -3.49
C LEU A 108 12.57 -19.07 -4.79
N VAL A 109 11.80 -18.97 -5.88
CA VAL A 109 12.32 -18.50 -7.18
C VAL A 109 12.78 -17.04 -7.08
N GLY A 110 11.97 -16.17 -6.46
CA GLY A 110 12.32 -14.77 -6.24
C GLY A 110 13.57 -14.62 -5.38
N PHE A 111 13.65 -15.36 -4.27
CA PHE A 111 14.83 -15.37 -3.40
C PHE A 111 16.08 -15.88 -4.14
N GLY A 112 15.95 -16.95 -4.93
CA GLY A 112 17.02 -17.45 -5.78
C GLY A 112 17.49 -16.42 -6.80
N GLY A 113 16.56 -15.69 -7.44
CA GLY A 113 16.87 -14.62 -8.38
C GLY A 113 17.65 -13.46 -7.73
N ILE A 114 17.26 -13.06 -6.51
CA ILE A 114 17.97 -12.02 -5.75
C ILE A 114 19.40 -12.48 -5.43
N LEU A 115 19.60 -13.71 -4.98
CA LEU A 115 20.94 -14.25 -4.69
C LEU A 115 21.80 -14.36 -5.95
N LEU A 116 21.19 -14.67 -7.10
CA LEU A 116 21.89 -14.74 -8.38
C LEU A 116 22.34 -13.34 -8.83
N LEU A 117 21.49 -12.33 -8.66
CA LEU A 117 21.83 -10.93 -8.89
C LEU A 117 22.94 -10.45 -7.96
N ASP A 118 22.88 -10.77 -6.67
CA ASP A 118 23.90 -10.42 -5.68
C ASP A 118 25.25 -11.07 -6.04
N ARG A 119 25.23 -12.31 -6.51
CA ARG A 119 26.44 -12.99 -6.99
C ARG A 119 27.05 -12.38 -8.26
N LEU A 120 26.22 -11.93 -9.19
CA LEU A 120 26.67 -11.26 -10.41
C LEU A 120 27.20 -9.86 -10.11
N ALA A 121 26.53 -9.10 -9.24
CA ALA A 121 26.98 -7.78 -8.80
C ALA A 121 28.28 -7.84 -7.98
N GLY A 122 28.48 -8.91 -7.21
CA GLY A 122 29.73 -9.15 -6.46
C GLY A 122 30.95 -9.51 -7.32
N GLN A 123 30.76 -9.81 -8.62
CA GLN A 123 31.86 -10.10 -9.56
C GLN A 123 32.44 -8.83 -10.22
N GLU A 124 31.81 -7.66 -10.05
CA GLU A 124 32.24 -6.39 -10.66
C GLU A 124 33.03 -5.49 -9.69
N LYS A 125 33.53 -6.04 -8.57
CA LYS A 125 34.43 -5.35 -7.63
C LYS A 125 35.90 -5.71 -7.85
#